data_AF-A0A520HKY6-F1
#
_entry.id   AF-A0A520HKY6-F1
#
_cell.length_a   1.000
_cell.length_b   1.000
_cell.length_c   1.000
_cell.angle_alpha   90.00
_cell.angle_beta   90.00
_cell.angle_gamma   90.00
#
_symmetry.space_group_name_H-M   'P 1'
#
loop_
_entity.id
_entity.type
_entity.pdbx_description
1 polymer ?
#
loop_
_entity_poly.entity_id
_entity_poly.type
_entity_poly.pdbx_seq_one_letter_code
_entity_poly.pdbx_strand_id
1 'polypeptide(L)' 'MELTRENLQNLRQDYRSAQLSENDVHSDPIQQFKMWFTDALEAQLYEPNVMTLA' A
#
# COMPACT_ATOMS: atom_id res chain seq x y z
N MET A 1 3.94 31.82 -9.49
CA MET A 1 3.89 30.70 -10.45
C MET A 1 2.45 30.24 -10.50
N GLU A 2 1.79 30.34 -11.65
CA GLU A 2 0.41 29.87 -11.79
C GLU A 2 0.38 28.33 -11.74
N LEU A 3 -0.45 27.79 -10.83
CA LEU A 3 -0.62 26.36 -10.67
C LEU A 3 -1.59 25.85 -11.75
N THR A 4 -1.06 25.52 -12.93
CA THR A 4 -1.86 24.96 -14.02
C THR A 4 -2.31 23.53 -13.69
N ARG A 5 -3.43 23.11 -14.28
CA ARG A 5 -4.01 21.78 -14.06
C ARG A 5 -3.04 20.65 -14.48
N GLU A 6 -2.24 20.89 -15.52
CA GLU A 6 -1.12 20.02 -15.93
C GLU A 6 -0.05 19.90 -14.84
N ASN A 7 0.35 21.00 -14.20
CA ASN A 7 1.35 20.97 -13.13
C ASN A 7 0.87 20.15 -11.92
N LEU A 8 -0.42 20.23 -11.58
CA LEU A 8 -1.04 19.41 -10.53
C LEU A 8 -1.10 17.92 -10.89
N GLN A 9 -1.35 17.58 -12.15
CA GLN A 9 -1.39 16.18 -12.59
C GLN A 9 0.00 15.55 -12.59
N ASN A 10 1.03 16.31 -12.94
CA ASN A 10 2.42 15.84 -12.92
C ASN A 10 2.96 15.59 -11.49
N LEU A 11 2.26 16.06 -10.45
CA LEU A 11 2.56 15.74 -9.05
C LEU A 11 2.01 14.37 -8.63
N ARG A 12 1.07 13.76 -9.39
CA ARG A 12 0.66 12.39 -9.12
C ARG A 12 1.78 11.44 -9.53
N GLN A 13 2.47 10.92 -8.53
CA GLN A 13 3.18 9.67 -8.72
C GLN A 13 2.17 8.52 -8.68
N ASP A 14 2.06 7.82 -9.79
CA ASP A 14 1.35 6.54 -9.85
C ASP A 14 2.23 5.47 -9.18
N TYR A 15 2.01 5.25 -7.88
CA TYR A 15 2.64 4.16 -7.11
C TYR A 15 2.02 2.80 -7.47
N ARG A 16 1.94 2.45 -8.77
CA ARG A 16 1.36 1.20 -9.27
C ARG A 16 2.41 0.09 -9.31
N SER A 17 2.90 -0.33 -8.14
CA SER A 17 3.86 -1.45 -8.06
C SER A 17 3.18 -2.82 -8.03
N ALA A 18 1.93 -2.91 -7.59
CA ALA A 18 1.15 -4.15 -7.54
C ALA A 18 -0.36 -3.86 -7.63
N GLN A 19 -1.14 -4.86 -8.06
CA GLN A 19 -2.61 -4.82 -8.07
C GLN A 19 -3.12 -5.92 -7.13
N LEU A 20 -4.17 -5.61 -6.35
CA LEU A 20 -4.91 -6.58 -5.55
C LEU A 20 -6.24 -6.89 -6.24
N SER A 21 -6.52 -8.17 -6.48
CA SER A 21 -7.83 -8.66 -6.95
C SER A 21 -8.57 -9.33 -5.80
N GLU A 22 -9.90 -9.26 -5.79
CA GLU A 22 -10.72 -9.96 -4.79
C GLU A 22 -10.52 -11.48 -4.83
N ASN A 23 -10.22 -12.03 -6.00
CA ASN A 23 -9.94 -13.46 -6.16
C ASN A 23 -8.61 -13.89 -5.52
N ASP A 24 -7.70 -12.94 -5.27
CA ASP A 24 -6.38 -13.19 -4.69
C ASP A 24 -6.38 -12.99 -3.16
N VAL A 25 -7.53 -12.63 -2.59
CA VAL A 25 -7.70 -12.38 -1.15
C VAL A 25 -8.25 -13.62 -0.45
N HIS A 26 -7.63 -13.97 0.67
CA HIS A 26 -8.08 -15.03 1.55
C HIS A 26 -9.43 -14.69 2.19
N SER A 27 -10.33 -15.68 2.25
CA SER A 27 -11.68 -15.51 2.80
C SER A 27 -11.69 -15.16 4.29
N ASP A 28 -10.76 -15.72 5.06
CA ASP A 28 -10.48 -15.29 6.44
C ASP A 28 -9.58 -14.03 6.43
N PRO A 29 -10.09 -12.88 6.92
CA PRO A 29 -9.35 -11.62 6.93
C PRO A 29 -8.13 -11.63 7.86
N ILE A 30 -8.13 -12.45 8.92
CA ILE A 30 -6.99 -12.55 9.83
C ILE A 30 -5.83 -13.28 9.15
N GLN A 31 -6.15 -14.30 8.34
CA GLN A 31 -5.13 -14.99 7.54
C GLN A 31 -4.59 -14.10 6.43
N GLN A 32 -5.44 -13.32 5.76
CA GLN A 32 -4.97 -12.33 4.78
C GLN A 32 -4.01 -11.32 5.40
N PHE A 33 -4.37 -10.77 6.58
CA PHE A 33 -3.51 -9.84 7.30
C PHE A 33 -2.16 -10.49 7.64
N LYS A 34 -2.17 -11.73 8.12
CA LYS A 34 -0.95 -12.45 8.47
C LYS A 34 -0.01 -12.59 7.27
N MET A 35 -0.55 -12.89 6.08
CA MET A 35 0.24 -12.97 4.84
C MET A 35 0.93 -11.65 4.53
N TRP A 36 0.17 -10.54 4.49
CA TRP A 36 0.76 -9.22 4.22
C TRP A 36 1.78 -8.78 5.28
N PHE A 37 1.52 -9.12 6.54
CA PHE A 37 2.47 -8.83 7.61
C PHE A 37 3.76 -9.63 7.46
N THR A 38 3.68 -10.90 7.06
CA THR A 38 4.85 -11.71 6.72
C THR A 38 5.62 -11.11 5.55
N ASP A 39 4.95 -10.70 4.47
CA ASP A 39 5.60 -10.06 3.33
C ASP A 39 6.34 -8.77 3.75
N ALA A 40 5.74 -7.97 4.63
CA ALA A 40 6.37 -6.76 5.18
C ALA A 40 7.62 -7.07 6.03
N LEU A 41 7.61 -8.18 6.78
CA LEU A 41 8.78 -8.66 7.54
C LEU A 41 9.90 -9.13 6.59
N GLU A 42 9.55 -9.90 5.55
CA GLU A 42 10.50 -10.39 4.55
C GLU A 42 11.13 -9.27 3.73
N ALA A 43 10.36 -8.23 3.42
CA ALA A 43 10.84 -7.01 2.77
C ALA A 43 11.73 -6.13 3.66
N GLN A 44 11.96 -6.52 4.92
CA GLN A 44 12.78 -5.79 5.91
C GLN A 44 12.38 -4.33 6.04
N LEU A 45 11.07 -4.06 6.00
CA LEU A 45 10.56 -2.71 6.21
C LEU A 45 10.92 -2.21 7.60
N TYR A 46 11.19 -0.91 7.72
CA TYR A 46 11.42 -0.28 9.00
C TYR A 46 10.10 -0.24 9.80
N GLU A 47 10.15 -0.73 11.04
CA GLU A 47 9.01 -0.76 11.96
C GLU A 47 7.70 -1.32 11.36
N PRO A 48 7.70 -2.57 10.87
CA PRO A 48 6.57 -3.14 10.13
C PRO A 48 5.30 -3.33 11.00
N ASN A 49 5.45 -3.24 12.32
CA ASN A 49 4.38 -3.37 13.31
C ASN A 49 3.86 -2.02 13.83
N VAL A 50 4.37 -0.88 13.35
CA VAL A 50 3.87 0.44 13.77
C VAL A 50 2.46 0.66 13.24
N MET A 51 1.58 1.14 14.12
CA MET A 51 0.18 1.44 13.82
C MET A 51 -0.14 2.85 14.31
N THR A 52 -0.86 3.63 13.51
CA THR A 52 -1.39 4.94 13.92
C THR A 52 -2.80 4.78 14.46
N LEU A 53 -3.04 5.27 15.69
CA LEU A 53 -4.37 5.32 16.31
C LEU A 53 -4.98 6.71 16.09
N ALA A 54 -6.27 6.76 15.71
CA ALA A 54 -7.01 8.00 15.46
C ALA A 54 -7.97 8.34 16.62
#